data_AF-A0A7W1TNU8-F1
#
_entry.id   AF-A0A7W1TNU8-F1
#
_cell.length_a   1.000
_cell.length_b   1.000
_cell.length_c   1.000
_cell.angle_alpha   90.00
_cell.angle_beta   90.00
_cell.angle_gamma   90.00
#
_symmetry.space_group_name_H-M   'P 1'
#
loop_
_entity.id
_entity.type
_entity.pdbx_description
1 polymer ?
#
loop_
_entity_poly.entity_id
_entity_poly.type
_entity_poly.pdbx_seq_one_letter_code
_entity_poly.pdbx_strand_id
1 'polypeptide(L)'
;MARSPVYDWHLAQPILLFIAAGYGFVAGWLFHGKNLPLAWTMFIFGYVAVLTFEMGLALFLCYRTRLRRGDYRGGFHIGLASAFSLTTIFLGAVAVASRGIADGHVLFNGTPLLTHPNLLHQVPVLYSASLIVGLITGPLYAHTSPLR
;
A
#
# COMPACT_ATOMS: atom_id res chain seq x y z
N MET A 1 -13.00 19.94 -24.53
CA MET A 1 -11.80 19.68 -23.70
C MET A 1 -11.34 18.26 -23.97
N ALA A 2 -10.20 18.08 -24.64
CA ALA A 2 -9.64 16.74 -24.85
C ALA A 2 -9.21 16.17 -23.48
N ARG A 3 -9.66 14.96 -23.13
CA ARG A 3 -9.21 14.28 -21.90
C ARG A 3 -7.72 14.04 -22.01
N SER A 4 -6.95 14.48 -21.00
CA SER A 4 -5.53 14.19 -20.95
C SER A 4 -5.35 12.68 -20.72
N PRO A 5 -4.47 11.99 -21.48
CA PRO A 5 -4.20 10.56 -21.31
C PRO A 5 -3.67 10.19 -19.92
N VAL A 6 -3.30 11.19 -19.11
CA VAL A 6 -2.96 11.07 -17.68
C VAL A 6 -4.11 10.48 -16.85
N TYR A 7 -5.36 10.53 -17.32
CA TYR A 7 -6.53 10.09 -16.55
C TYR A 7 -7.11 8.73 -16.97
N ASP A 8 -6.61 8.08 -18.03
CA ASP A 8 -7.13 6.80 -18.56
C ASP A 8 -6.30 5.57 -18.09
N TRP A 9 -6.11 5.42 -16.78
CA TRP A 9 -5.28 4.37 -16.17
C TRP A 9 -6.02 3.14 -15.64
N HIS A 10 -7.32 3.02 -15.94
CA HIS A 10 -8.24 2.02 -15.38
C HIS A 10 -7.85 0.52 -15.57
N LEU A 11 -6.83 0.21 -16.39
CA LEU A 11 -6.48 -1.17 -16.76
C LEU A 11 -5.24 -1.74 -16.06
N ALA A 12 -4.42 -0.93 -15.37
CA ALA A 12 -3.18 -1.43 -14.74
C ALA A 12 -3.36 -1.94 -13.30
N GLN A 13 -4.57 -1.81 -12.73
CA GLN A 13 -4.80 -2.03 -11.30
C GLN A 13 -5.26 -3.43 -10.87
N PRO A 14 -6.12 -4.18 -11.60
CA PRO A 14 -6.83 -5.30 -10.98
C PRO A 14 -5.90 -6.39 -10.45
N ILE A 15 -4.83 -6.72 -11.17
CA ILE A 15 -3.86 -7.75 -10.75
C ILE A 15 -3.16 -7.34 -9.45
N LEU A 16 -2.66 -6.10 -9.35
CA LEU A 16 -1.99 -5.62 -8.15
C LEU A 16 -2.96 -5.53 -6.96
N LEU A 17 -4.23 -5.18 -7.21
CA LEU A 17 -5.27 -5.21 -6.17
C LEU A 17 -5.50 -6.64 -5.65
N PHE A 18 -5.57 -7.65 -6.54
CA PHE A 18 -5.67 -9.05 -6.13
C PHE A 18 -4.43 -9.53 -5.37
N ILE A 19 -3.23 -9.12 -5.80
CA ILE A 19 -1.99 -9.46 -5.10
C ILE A 19 -1.98 -8.82 -3.70
N ALA A 20 -2.31 -7.54 -3.58
CA ALA A 20 -2.40 -6.83 -2.30
C ALA A 20 -3.46 -7.47 -1.37
N ALA A 21 -4.62 -7.84 -1.91
CA ALA A 21 -5.65 -8.56 -1.18
C ALA A 21 -5.14 -9.93 -0.70
N GLY A 22 -4.43 -10.67 -1.55
CA GLY A 22 -3.84 -11.97 -1.21
C GLY A 22 -2.81 -11.86 -0.08
N TYR A 23 -1.88 -10.90 -0.17
CA TYR A 23 -0.94 -10.62 0.91
C TYR A 23 -1.65 -10.26 2.22
N GLY A 24 -2.66 -9.39 2.15
CA GLY A 24 -3.41 -8.98 3.33
C GLY A 24 -4.19 -10.14 3.96
N PHE A 25 -4.82 -10.98 3.14
CA PHE A 25 -5.56 -12.14 3.61
C PHE A 25 -4.64 -13.16 4.29
N VAL A 26 -3.51 -13.50 3.67
CA VAL A 26 -2.53 -14.44 4.25
C VAL A 26 -1.95 -13.88 5.56
N ALA A 27 -1.58 -12.59 5.59
CA ALA A 27 -1.07 -11.95 6.80
C ALA A 27 -2.11 -11.94 7.93
N GLY A 28 -3.37 -11.58 7.63
CA GLY A 28 -4.46 -11.59 8.61
C GLY A 28 -4.79 -12.99 9.13
N TRP A 29 -4.79 -13.99 8.24
CA TRP A 29 -5.06 -15.38 8.59
C TRP A 29 -4.01 -15.95 9.57
N LEU A 30 -2.73 -15.59 9.39
CA LEU A 30 -1.65 -16.08 10.26
C LEU A 30 -1.81 -15.70 11.73
N PHE A 31 -2.57 -14.65 12.05
CA PHE A 31 -2.88 -14.27 13.45
C PHE A 31 -3.80 -15.27 14.16
N HIS A 32 -4.50 -16.15 13.44
CA HIS A 32 -5.22 -17.29 14.04
C HIS A 32 -4.28 -18.40 14.51
N GLY A 33 -3.03 -18.40 14.04
CA GLY A 33 -2.01 -19.38 14.40
C GLY A 33 -1.38 -19.12 15.76
N LYS A 34 -0.61 -20.10 16.25
CA LYS A 34 0.12 -19.99 17.52
C LYS A 34 1.43 -19.18 17.41
N ASN A 35 1.89 -18.89 16.19
CA ASN A 35 3.17 -18.22 15.95
C ASN A 35 2.96 -16.72 15.65
N LEU A 36 2.71 -15.95 16.72
CA LEU A 36 2.52 -14.50 16.65
C LEU A 36 3.71 -13.74 16.01
N PRO A 37 4.99 -14.06 16.30
CA PRO A 37 6.12 -13.40 15.64
C PRO A 37 6.07 -13.53 14.12
N LEU A 38 5.80 -14.73 13.62
CA LEU A 38 5.67 -14.97 12.18
C LEU A 38 4.51 -14.16 11.58
N ALA A 39 3.36 -14.10 12.25
CA ALA A 39 2.21 -13.34 11.78
C ALA A 39 2.54 -11.84 11.66
N TRP A 40 3.18 -11.26 12.68
CA TRP A 40 3.65 -9.87 12.65
C TRP A 40 4.71 -9.62 11.58
N THR A 41 5.67 -10.52 11.40
CA THR A 41 6.66 -10.43 10.32
C THR A 41 5.99 -10.44 8.95
N MET A 42 5.04 -11.33 8.72
CA MET A 42 4.32 -11.42 7.44
C MET A 42 3.42 -10.21 7.18
N PHE A 43 2.83 -9.65 8.23
CA PHE A 43 2.08 -8.40 8.14
C PHE A 43 2.98 -7.23 7.71
N ILE A 44 4.11 -7.01 8.38
CA ILE A 44 5.05 -5.93 8.05
C ILE A 44 5.65 -6.15 6.66
N PHE A 45 6.06 -7.39 6.34
CA PHE A 45 6.61 -7.74 5.04
C PHE A 45 5.60 -7.50 3.92
N GLY A 46 4.35 -7.98 4.09
CA GLY A 46 3.27 -7.76 3.13
C GLY A 46 2.98 -6.28 2.91
N TYR A 47 3.00 -5.49 3.99
CA TYR A 47 2.82 -4.05 3.90
C TYR A 47 3.97 -3.35 3.13
N VAL A 48 5.22 -3.70 3.40
CA VAL A 48 6.38 -3.16 2.66
C VAL A 48 6.34 -3.58 1.18
N ALA A 49 5.92 -4.80 0.87
CA ALA A 49 5.72 -5.25 -0.50
C ALA A 49 4.65 -4.41 -1.21
N VAL A 50 3.54 -4.10 -0.54
CA VAL A 50 2.49 -3.22 -1.06
C VAL A 50 3.03 -1.81 -1.36
N LEU A 51 3.80 -1.21 -0.45
CA LEU A 51 4.45 0.09 -0.72
C LEU A 51 5.37 0.05 -1.94
N THR A 52 6.08 -1.06 -2.12
CA THR A 52 6.96 -1.26 -3.29
C THR A 52 6.13 -1.35 -4.58
N PHE A 53 4.99 -2.04 -4.55
CA PHE A 53 4.07 -2.10 -5.69
C PHE A 53 3.41 -0.75 -6.01
N GLU A 54 3.06 0.03 -4.99
CA GLU A 54 2.54 1.38 -5.16
C GLU A 54 3.56 2.29 -5.86
N MET A 55 4.81 2.26 -5.39
CA MET A 55 5.91 2.99 -6.03
C MET A 55 6.12 2.53 -7.48
N GLY A 56 6.19 1.22 -7.71
CA GLY A 56 6.36 0.65 -9.05
C GLY A 56 5.22 1.03 -10.00
N LEU A 57 3.97 0.98 -9.52
CA LEU A 57 2.79 1.39 -10.28
C LEU A 57 2.82 2.89 -10.59
N ALA A 58 3.17 3.74 -9.62
CA ALA A 58 3.29 5.18 -9.83
C ALA A 58 4.29 5.49 -10.95
N LEU A 59 5.49 4.88 -10.90
CA LEU A 59 6.54 5.05 -11.91
C LEU A 59 6.10 4.53 -13.28
N PHE A 60 5.46 3.35 -13.31
CA PHE A 60 4.92 2.77 -14.53
C PHE A 60 3.86 3.69 -15.17
N LEU A 61 2.94 4.23 -14.37
CA LEU A 61 1.92 5.15 -14.84
C LEU A 61 2.55 6.46 -15.34
N CYS A 62 3.49 7.06 -14.60
CA CYS A 62 4.19 8.26 -15.05
C CYS A 62 4.90 8.05 -16.40
N TYR A 63 5.54 6.89 -16.57
CA TYR A 63 6.17 6.51 -17.84
C TYR A 63 5.14 6.34 -18.96
N ARG A 64 4.07 5.57 -18.71
CA ARG A 64 3.03 5.28 -19.71
C ARG A 64 2.29 6.54 -20.15
N THR A 65 2.01 7.46 -19.23
CA THR A 65 1.36 8.74 -19.52
C THR A 65 2.33 9.77 -20.10
N ARG A 66 3.61 9.42 -20.28
CA ARG A 66 4.67 10.30 -20.78
C ARG A 66 4.72 11.61 -19.99
N LEU A 67 4.72 11.51 -18.66
CA LEU A 67 4.71 12.66 -17.77
C LEU A 67 5.92 13.56 -18.07
N ARG A 68 5.65 14.82 -18.43
CA ARG A 68 6.69 15.79 -18.79
C ARG A 68 7.43 16.29 -17.55
N ARG A 69 8.67 16.69 -17.76
CA ARG A 69 9.51 17.27 -16.72
C ARG A 69 8.87 18.55 -16.21
N GLY A 70 8.77 18.67 -14.89
CA GLY A 70 8.16 19.84 -14.24
C GLY A 70 6.63 19.82 -14.17
N ASP A 71 5.95 18.81 -14.73
CA ASP A 71 4.51 18.60 -14.50
C ASP A 71 4.27 17.92 -13.13
N TYR A 72 4.56 18.67 -12.07
CA TYR A 72 4.40 18.19 -10.70
C TYR A 72 2.94 17.89 -10.35
N ARG A 73 1.98 18.62 -10.94
CA ARG A 73 0.55 18.37 -10.73
C ARG A 73 0.15 16.99 -11.25
N GLY A 74 0.57 16.62 -12.46
CA GLY A 74 0.39 15.28 -13.00
C GLY A 74 1.10 14.22 -12.14
N GLY A 75 2.32 14.51 -11.69
CA GLY A 75 3.07 13.63 -10.78
C GLY A 75 2.35 13.35 -9.47
N PHE A 76 1.87 14.37 -8.77
CA PHE A 76 1.10 14.22 -7.53
C PHE A 76 -0.17 13.40 -7.75
N HIS A 77 -0.91 13.68 -8.83
CA HIS A 77 -2.14 12.96 -9.13
C HIS A 77 -1.88 11.47 -9.36
N ILE A 78 -0.87 11.12 -10.16
CA ILE A 78 -0.51 9.72 -10.42
C ILE A 78 -0.04 9.03 -9.14
N GLY A 79 0.84 9.65 -8.37
CA GLY A 79 1.39 9.07 -7.14
C GLY A 79 0.35 8.82 -6.06
N LEU A 80 -0.59 9.76 -5.85
CA LEU A 80 -1.71 9.56 -4.93
C LEU A 80 -2.69 8.49 -5.42
N ALA A 81 -2.97 8.45 -6.73
CA ALA A 81 -3.87 7.44 -7.30
C ALA A 81 -3.33 6.01 -7.16
N SER A 82 -2.01 5.82 -7.22
CA SER A 82 -1.40 4.50 -7.04
C SER A 82 -1.33 4.05 -5.58
N ALA A 83 -1.12 4.97 -4.63
CA ALA A 83 -0.95 4.64 -3.21
C ALA A 83 -2.26 4.34 -2.47
N PHE A 84 -3.37 4.93 -2.90
CA PHE A 84 -4.64 4.79 -2.20
C PHE A 84 -5.17 3.35 -2.23
N SER A 85 -5.28 2.76 -3.43
CA SER A 85 -6.07 1.55 -3.62
C SER A 85 -5.40 0.29 -3.06
N LEU A 86 -4.06 0.18 -3.13
CA LEU A 86 -3.34 -1.04 -2.76
C LEU A 86 -3.25 -1.18 -1.24
N THR A 87 -2.81 -0.13 -0.53
CA THR A 87 -2.79 -0.11 0.94
C THR A 87 -4.18 -0.33 1.53
N THR A 88 -5.23 0.34 1.03
CA THR A 88 -6.58 0.15 1.54
C THR A 88 -7.06 -1.30 1.40
N ILE A 89 -6.84 -1.93 0.25
CA ILE A 89 -7.25 -3.32 0.02
C ILE A 89 -6.44 -4.28 0.88
N PHE A 90 -5.13 -4.07 1.01
CA PHE A 90 -4.28 -4.88 1.89
C PHE A 90 -4.77 -4.81 3.34
N LEU A 91 -4.95 -3.60 3.90
CA LEU A 91 -5.40 -3.41 5.28
C LEU A 91 -6.83 -3.94 5.50
N GLY A 92 -7.71 -3.76 4.51
CA GLY A 92 -9.06 -4.31 4.53
C GLY A 92 -9.05 -5.84 4.55
N ALA A 93 -8.21 -6.48 3.74
CA ALA A 93 -8.06 -7.93 3.72
C ALA A 93 -7.49 -8.47 5.04
N VAL A 94 -6.50 -7.78 5.63
CA VAL A 94 -6.01 -8.10 6.98
C VAL A 94 -7.15 -8.02 7.99
N ALA A 95 -7.93 -6.93 7.98
CA ALA A 95 -9.04 -6.72 8.91
C ALA A 95 -10.09 -7.83 8.85
N VAL A 96 -10.46 -8.24 7.62
CA VAL A 96 -11.44 -9.30 7.39
C VAL A 96 -10.86 -10.65 7.83
N ALA A 97 -9.62 -10.95 7.46
CA ALA A 97 -8.98 -12.23 7.76
C ALA A 97 -8.56 -12.38 9.22
N SER A 98 -8.41 -11.30 9.99
CA SER A 98 -8.15 -11.30 11.43
C SER A 98 -9.41 -11.12 12.28
N ARG A 99 -10.59 -11.06 11.66
CA ARG A 99 -11.85 -10.83 12.37
C ARG A 99 -12.16 -11.98 13.33
N GLY A 100 -12.55 -11.65 14.55
CA GLY A 100 -12.94 -12.64 15.57
C GLY A 100 -11.81 -13.08 16.49
N ILE A 101 -10.57 -12.61 16.24
CA ILE A 101 -9.50 -12.69 17.22
C ILE A 101 -9.79 -11.69 18.34
N ALA A 102 -9.72 -12.14 19.58
CA ALA A 102 -9.93 -11.26 20.73
C ALA A 102 -8.78 -10.24 20.84
N ASP A 103 -9.15 -8.98 21.06
CA ASP A 103 -8.20 -7.93 21.41
C ASP A 103 -7.47 -8.33 22.70
N GLY A 104 -6.14 -8.29 22.67
CA GLY A 104 -5.35 -8.65 23.84
C GLY A 104 -3.85 -8.49 23.63
N HIS A 105 -3.12 -8.73 24.72
CA HIS A 105 -1.67 -8.76 24.73
C HIS A 105 -1.18 -10.14 25.13
N VAL A 106 -0.17 -10.63 24.41
CA VAL A 106 0.58 -11.84 24.75
C VAL A 106 2.00 -11.44 25.08
N LEU A 107 2.59 -12.03 26.12
CA LEU A 107 4.00 -11.81 26.42
C LEU A 107 4.87 -12.56 25.41
N PHE A 108 5.63 -11.82 24.62
CA PHE A 108 6.67 -12.35 23.75
C PHE A 108 8.04 -11.92 24.29
N ASN A 109 8.84 -12.88 24.76
CA ASN A 109 10.15 -12.62 25.39
C ASN A 109 10.08 -11.51 26.48
N GLY A 110 9.05 -11.54 27.32
CA GLY A 110 8.83 -10.56 28.39
C GLY A 110 8.27 -9.20 27.94
N THR A 111 8.07 -8.99 26.64
CA THR A 111 7.47 -7.77 26.09
C THR A 111 6.01 -8.02 25.72
N PRO A 112 5.05 -7.17 26.11
CA PRO A 112 3.66 -7.31 25.67
C PRO A 112 3.55 -7.02 24.17
N LEU A 113 3.07 -8.00 23.41
CA LEU A 113 2.80 -7.92 21.98
C LEU A 113 1.30 -8.07 21.73
N LEU A 114 0.75 -7.28 20.82
CA LEU A 114 -0.67 -7.37 20.44
C LEU A 114 -0.96 -8.71 19.74
N THR A 115 -2.14 -9.29 20.01
CA THR A 115 -2.62 -10.55 19.39
C THR A 115 -2.86 -10.41 17.89
N HIS A 116 -3.18 -9.22 17.42
CA HIS A 116 -3.33 -8.85 16.02
C HIS A 116 -3.12 -7.34 15.84
N PRO A 117 -2.95 -6.83 14.62
CA PRO A 117 -2.91 -5.39 14.37
C PRO A 117 -4.18 -4.70 14.84
N ASN A 118 -4.01 -3.70 15.71
CA ASN A 118 -5.08 -2.79 16.09
C ASN A 118 -5.25 -1.77 14.97
N LEU A 119 -6.07 -2.13 13.98
CA LEU A 119 -6.22 -1.35 12.77
C LEU A 119 -6.83 0.04 13.02
N LEU A 120 -7.58 0.26 14.11
CA LEU A 120 -8.06 1.60 14.45
C LEU A 120 -6.91 2.57 14.77
N HIS A 121 -5.84 2.07 15.39
CA HIS A 121 -4.66 2.89 15.73
C HIS A 121 -3.58 2.83 14.65
N GLN A 122 -3.43 1.70 13.97
CA GLN A 122 -2.36 1.47 13.01
C GLN A 122 -2.73 1.91 11.59
N VAL A 123 -4.01 1.86 11.19
CA VAL A 123 -4.43 2.31 9.85
C VAL A 123 -4.02 3.75 9.59
N PRO A 124 -4.24 4.74 10.47
CA PRO A 124 -3.81 6.11 10.21
C PRO A 124 -2.30 6.23 9.93
N VAL A 125 -1.47 5.49 10.67
CA VAL A 125 0.00 5.52 10.52
C VAL A 125 0.43 4.85 9.22
N LEU A 126 -0.05 3.64 8.95
CA LEU A 126 0.28 2.89 7.74
C LEU A 126 -0.24 3.65 6.52
N TYR A 127 -1.48 4.10 6.56
CA TYR A 127 -2.06 4.88 5.48
C TYR A 127 -1.30 6.21 5.24
N SER A 128 -0.83 6.88 6.29
CA SER A 128 0.02 8.07 6.12
C SER A 128 1.36 7.73 5.45
N ALA A 129 1.97 6.58 5.79
CA ALA A 129 3.19 6.13 5.16
C ALA A 129 2.99 5.81 3.67
N SER A 130 1.89 5.18 3.27
CA SER A 130 1.57 4.95 1.85
C SER A 130 1.34 6.26 1.09
N LEU A 131 0.64 7.22 1.71
CA LEU A 131 0.48 8.56 1.14
C LEU A 131 1.83 9.26 0.94
N ILE A 132 2.76 9.17 1.89
CA ILE A 132 4.11 9.74 1.74
C ILE A 132 4.84 9.11 0.55
N VAL A 133 4.77 7.78 0.39
CA VAL A 133 5.34 7.09 -0.78
C VAL A 133 4.72 7.61 -2.07
N GLY A 134 3.39 7.73 -2.14
CA GLY A 134 2.69 8.27 -3.30
C GLY A 134 3.05 9.73 -3.59
N LEU A 135 3.11 10.57 -2.56
CA LEU A 135 3.44 12.00 -2.63
C LEU A 135 4.87 12.25 -3.09
N ILE A 136 5.81 11.36 -2.81
CA ILE A 136 7.20 11.52 -3.23
C ILE A 136 7.42 10.94 -4.62
N THR A 137 6.89 9.75 -4.91
CA THR A 137 7.26 8.97 -6.10
C THR A 137 6.93 9.70 -7.41
N GLY A 138 5.70 10.19 -7.55
CA GLY A 138 5.25 10.85 -8.78
C GLY A 138 6.00 12.17 -9.06
N PRO A 139 6.12 13.10 -8.09
CA PRO A 139 6.93 14.32 -8.25
C PRO A 139 8.42 14.04 -8.49
N LEU A 140 8.98 13.01 -7.86
CA LEU A 140 10.37 12.61 -8.12
C LEU A 140 10.56 12.18 -9.58
N TYR A 141 9.60 11.44 -10.14
CA TYR A 141 9.60 11.14 -11.57
C TYR A 141 9.45 12.41 -12.41
N ALA A 142 8.51 13.29 -12.08
CA ALA A 142 8.32 14.55 -12.80
C ALA A 142 9.58 15.44 -12.79
N HIS A 143 10.39 15.38 -11.73
CA HIS A 143 11.67 16.10 -11.67
C HIS A 143 12.73 15.47 -12.59
N THR A 144 12.79 14.14 -12.63
CA THR A 144 13.84 13.38 -13.33
C THR A 144 13.46 12.98 -14.75
N SER A 145 12.20 13.20 -15.16
CA SER A 145 11.65 12.75 -16.44
C SER A 145 12.54 13.16 -17.62
N PRO A 146 12.81 12.27 -18.59
CA PRO A 146 13.59 12.60 -19.78
C PRO A 146 12.79 13.44 -20.81
N LEU A 147 11.47 13.51 -20.65
CA LEU A 147 10.57 14.23 -21.55
C LEU A 147 10.44 15.67 -21.10
N ARG A 148 10.70 16.64 -21.98
CA ARG A 148 10.52 18.08 -21.70
C ARG A 148 9.09 18.53 -21.96
#